data_AF-A0A3B8V2K9-F1
#
_entry.id   AF-A0A3B8V2K9-F1
#
_cell.length_a   1.000
_cell.length_b   1.000
_cell.length_c   1.000
_cell.angle_alpha   90.00
_cell.angle_beta   90.00
_cell.angle_gamma   90.00
#
_symmetry.space_group_name_H-M   'P 1'
#
loop_
_entity.id
_entity.type
_entity.pdbx_description
1 polymer ?
#
loop_
_entity_poly.entity_id
_entity_poly.type
_entity_poly.pdbx_seq_one_letter_code
_entity_poly.pdbx_strand_id
1 'polypeptide(L)'
;MLVRSLDLLYENYNDRFGHQIIIFHEGDFSSRDQAEIAAGRSEIRFEAIRFDVPDFLRTEDVPEVWRGFHQFGMGHRHMCRFYSLELFDILDSMGIDWYFRMDDDSFLHSPIRYDLFEFMERNGHEYGYRVDVQDGVDVTRGFGESVLAYLIAEDLEPESFYEHMTWNPGLRHWSDRSLNALKNTVKTWINRREPTRPHLIWNWPSTPGRLRRAIYDRKGYYNNFHITRVGFWKSPAVQRFLHHFDRIGGAYRHRWNDLVYQSAAVQIFCPKSRIHKFTDWTYEHATVRDGRLFFGGIYEGDEDPDSEAVRAFRKKYGRTHTRQTW
;
A
#
# COMPACT_ATOMS: atom_id res chain seq x y z
N MET A 1 -12.60 -9.26 -14.43
CA MET A 1 -11.32 -8.63 -14.81
C MET A 1 -10.18 -9.62 -14.57
N LEU A 2 -10.21 -10.34 -13.45
CA LEU A 2 -9.29 -11.42 -13.08
C LEU A 2 -8.83 -12.34 -14.22
N VAL A 3 -9.74 -12.99 -14.98
CA VAL A 3 -9.34 -13.92 -16.06
C VAL A 3 -8.45 -13.23 -17.10
N ARG A 4 -8.80 -12.02 -17.54
CA ARG A 4 -7.98 -11.23 -18.47
C ARG A 4 -6.64 -10.83 -17.86
N SER A 5 -6.63 -10.48 -16.57
CA SER A 5 -5.42 -10.16 -15.83
C SER A 5 -4.46 -11.35 -15.80
N LEU A 6 -4.99 -12.54 -15.49
CA LEU A 6 -4.26 -13.80 -15.51
C LEU A 6 -3.75 -14.12 -16.92
N ASP A 7 -4.60 -14.04 -17.95
CA ASP A 7 -4.19 -14.34 -19.33
C ASP A 7 -3.00 -13.49 -19.77
N LEU A 8 -3.04 -12.19 -19.48
CA LEU A 8 -1.95 -11.26 -19.77
C LEU A 8 -0.70 -11.50 -18.89
N LEU A 9 -0.88 -11.88 -17.62
CA LEU A 9 0.23 -12.28 -16.75
C LEU A 9 0.95 -13.53 -17.29
N TYR A 10 0.21 -14.53 -17.76
CA TYR A 10 0.80 -15.74 -18.36
C TYR A 10 1.52 -15.41 -19.66
N GLU A 11 0.84 -14.74 -20.59
CA GLU A 11 1.38 -14.35 -21.89
C GLU A 11 2.69 -13.55 -21.77
N ASN A 12 2.75 -12.63 -20.81
CA ASN A 12 3.85 -11.69 -20.68
C ASN A 12 4.90 -12.07 -19.62
N TYR A 13 4.64 -13.05 -18.76
CA TYR A 13 5.57 -13.42 -17.68
C TYR A 13 5.50 -14.90 -17.30
N ASN A 14 4.34 -15.37 -16.81
CA ASN A 14 4.32 -16.61 -16.04
C ASN A 14 4.45 -17.89 -16.89
N ASP A 15 4.13 -17.87 -18.19
CA ASP A 15 4.41 -19.01 -19.09
C ASP A 15 5.92 -19.33 -19.16
N ARG A 16 6.78 -18.34 -18.90
CA ARG A 16 8.23 -18.48 -18.94
C ARG A 16 8.82 -18.99 -17.63
N PHE A 17 8.26 -18.57 -16.49
CA PHE A 17 8.88 -18.76 -15.18
C PHE A 17 8.13 -19.75 -14.27
N GLY A 18 6.83 -19.99 -14.52
CA GLY A 18 6.06 -21.01 -13.81
C GLY A 18 5.95 -20.77 -12.30
N HIS A 19 5.85 -19.51 -11.86
CA HIS A 19 5.67 -19.22 -10.44
C HIS A 19 4.26 -19.56 -9.97
N GLN A 20 4.17 -19.90 -8.68
CA GLN A 20 2.89 -20.09 -8.01
C GLN A 20 2.08 -18.79 -7.99
N ILE A 21 0.77 -18.91 -8.20
CA ILE A 21 -0.19 -17.82 -8.08
C ILE A 21 -1.18 -18.21 -6.98
N ILE A 22 -1.35 -17.36 -5.98
CA ILE A 22 -2.30 -17.57 -4.88
C ILE A 22 -3.40 -16.52 -4.99
N ILE A 23 -4.64 -16.99 -5.09
CA ILE A 23 -5.83 -16.15 -5.12
C ILE A 23 -6.53 -16.26 -3.77
N PHE A 24 -6.42 -15.20 -2.97
CA PHE A 24 -7.16 -15.09 -1.72
C PHE A 24 -8.61 -14.67 -1.99
N HIS A 25 -9.57 -15.32 -1.35
CA HIS A 25 -11.00 -15.04 -1.56
C HIS A 25 -11.84 -15.29 -0.29
N GLU A 26 -13.04 -14.74 -0.18
CA GLU A 26 -13.85 -14.79 1.06
C GLU A 26 -14.77 -16.03 1.12
N GLY A 27 -14.39 -17.12 0.45
CA GLY A 27 -15.24 -18.31 0.31
C GLY A 27 -16.36 -18.18 -0.75
N ASP A 28 -16.30 -17.14 -1.56
CA ASP A 28 -17.29 -16.78 -2.58
C ASP A 28 -17.08 -17.44 -3.95
N PHE A 29 -15.96 -18.13 -4.15
CA PHE A 29 -15.70 -18.94 -5.34
C PHE A 29 -16.04 -20.41 -5.11
N SER A 30 -17.01 -20.94 -5.85
CA SER A 30 -17.30 -22.36 -5.86
C SER A 30 -16.17 -23.17 -6.52
N SER A 31 -16.12 -24.47 -6.30
CA SER A 31 -15.14 -25.35 -6.98
C SER A 31 -15.22 -25.26 -8.50
N ARG A 32 -16.40 -24.93 -9.04
CA ARG A 32 -16.59 -24.69 -10.47
C ARG A 32 -15.93 -23.38 -10.89
N ASP A 33 -16.16 -22.28 -10.17
CA ASP A 33 -15.56 -20.98 -10.46
C ASP A 33 -14.02 -21.07 -10.41
N GLN A 34 -13.50 -21.75 -9.39
CA GLN A 34 -12.06 -21.98 -9.25
C GLN A 34 -11.48 -22.77 -10.42
N ALA A 35 -12.16 -23.82 -10.89
CA ALA A 35 -11.72 -24.60 -12.05
C ALA A 35 -11.79 -23.79 -13.36
N GLU A 36 -12.82 -22.97 -13.54
CA GLU A 36 -12.97 -22.07 -14.69
C GLU A 36 -11.89 -20.98 -14.71
N ILE A 37 -11.59 -20.36 -13.57
CA ILE A 37 -10.54 -19.34 -13.43
C ILE A 37 -9.14 -19.96 -13.61
N ALA A 38 -8.89 -21.13 -13.02
CA ALA A 38 -7.62 -21.84 -13.17
C ALA A 38 -7.37 -22.25 -14.62
N ALA A 39 -8.41 -22.59 -15.38
CA ALA A 39 -8.33 -22.93 -16.79
C ALA A 39 -7.25 -23.99 -17.12
N GLY A 40 -7.03 -24.95 -16.20
CA GLY A 40 -6.02 -26.00 -16.33
C GLY A 40 -4.60 -25.61 -15.89
N ARG A 41 -4.37 -24.37 -15.47
CA ARG A 41 -3.09 -23.89 -14.92
C ARG A 41 -2.91 -24.39 -13.49
N SER A 42 -1.96 -25.29 -13.29
CA SER A 42 -1.75 -26.00 -12.02
C SER A 42 -1.08 -25.16 -10.92
N GLU A 43 -0.48 -24.04 -11.33
CA GLU A 43 0.24 -23.08 -10.52
C GLU A 43 -0.71 -22.18 -9.72
N ILE A 44 -1.98 -22.09 -10.14
CA ILE A 44 -3.01 -21.28 -9.49
C ILE A 44 -3.60 -22.08 -8.31
N ARG A 45 -3.54 -21.49 -7.12
CA ARG A 45 -4.17 -21.98 -5.89
C ARG A 45 -5.15 -20.94 -5.35
N PHE A 46 -6.19 -21.42 -4.69
CA PHE A 46 -7.19 -20.59 -4.04
C PHE A 46 -7.10 -20.79 -2.54
N GLU A 47 -7.07 -19.69 -1.80
CA GLU A 47 -6.97 -19.70 -0.35
C GLU A 47 -8.13 -18.89 0.22
N ALA A 48 -9.02 -19.57 0.95
CA ALA A 48 -10.15 -18.91 1.58
C ALA A 48 -9.67 -18.15 2.82
N ILE A 49 -10.02 -16.87 2.90
CA ILE A 49 -9.77 -16.01 4.04
C ILE A 49 -11.09 -15.53 4.63
N ARG A 50 -11.03 -15.13 5.89
CA ARG A 50 -12.16 -14.53 6.58
C ARG A 50 -11.70 -13.23 7.20
N PHE A 51 -12.54 -12.22 7.04
CA PHE A 51 -12.31 -10.94 7.66
C PHE A 51 -13.22 -10.74 8.87
N ASP A 52 -12.62 -10.29 9.96
CA ASP A 52 -13.33 -9.88 11.15
C ASP A 52 -12.87 -8.46 11.57
N VAL A 53 -13.73 -7.73 12.27
CA VAL A 53 -13.33 -6.45 12.87
C VAL A 53 -12.53 -6.78 14.12
N PRO A 54 -11.33 -6.19 14.33
CA PRO A 54 -10.52 -6.50 15.50
C PRO A 54 -11.24 -6.18 16.81
N ASP A 55 -11.17 -7.09 17.79
CA ASP A 55 -11.85 -6.97 19.09
C ASP A 55 -11.46 -5.71 19.89
N PHE A 56 -10.26 -5.18 19.65
CA PHE A 56 -9.80 -3.94 20.30
C PHE A 56 -10.48 -2.68 19.74
N LEU A 57 -11.14 -2.77 18.57
CA LEU A 57 -11.89 -1.67 18.01
C LEU A 57 -13.31 -1.68 18.55
N ARG A 58 -13.67 -0.58 19.20
CA ARG A 58 -15.05 -0.35 19.61
C ARG A 58 -15.86 0.00 18.38
N THR A 59 -16.95 -0.73 18.17
CA THR A 59 -17.83 -0.58 16.99
C THR A 59 -18.35 0.86 16.86
N GLU A 60 -18.60 1.54 17.98
CA GLU A 60 -19.02 2.95 17.99
C GLU A 60 -18.01 3.93 17.36
N ASP A 61 -16.74 3.53 17.22
CA ASP A 61 -15.70 4.37 16.62
C ASP A 61 -15.62 4.20 15.11
N VAL A 62 -16.28 3.18 14.57
CA VAL A 62 -16.29 2.87 13.15
C VAL A 62 -17.49 3.60 12.53
N PRO A 63 -17.26 4.61 11.68
CA PRO A 63 -18.36 5.34 11.08
C PRO A 63 -19.12 4.45 10.09
N GLU A 64 -20.42 4.65 9.96
CA GLU A 64 -21.23 3.96 8.94
C GLU A 64 -20.83 4.38 7.51
N VAL A 65 -20.35 5.62 7.36
CA VAL A 65 -19.96 6.22 6.08
C VAL A 65 -18.64 6.97 6.24
N TRP A 66 -17.69 6.68 5.36
CA TRP A 66 -16.40 7.35 5.32
C TRP A 66 -16.35 8.49 4.30
N ARG A 67 -15.53 9.49 4.61
CA ARG A 67 -15.29 10.62 3.69
C ARG A 67 -14.56 10.19 2.42
N GLY A 68 -14.78 10.95 1.35
CA GLY A 68 -14.07 10.84 0.08
C GLY A 68 -14.70 9.87 -0.91
N PHE A 69 -15.31 8.76 -0.48
CA PHE A 69 -15.91 7.78 -1.41
C PHE A 69 -16.94 6.87 -0.68
N HIS A 70 -18.23 7.20 -0.82
CA HIS A 70 -19.34 6.45 -0.20
C HIS A 70 -19.47 4.98 -0.64
N GLN A 71 -18.83 4.63 -1.74
CA GLN A 71 -18.87 3.31 -2.38
C GLN A 71 -17.88 2.28 -1.76
N PHE A 72 -16.94 2.72 -0.92
CA PHE A 72 -15.99 1.83 -0.27
C PHE A 72 -16.36 1.65 1.21
N GLY A 73 -17.14 0.61 1.51
CA GLY A 73 -17.59 0.24 2.85
C GLY A 73 -16.61 -0.65 3.62
N MET A 74 -17.16 -1.50 4.50
CA MET A 74 -16.38 -2.36 5.40
C MET A 74 -15.44 -3.33 4.70
N GLY A 75 -15.85 -3.94 3.58
CA GLY A 75 -14.99 -4.86 2.81
C GLY A 75 -13.65 -4.23 2.41
N HIS A 76 -13.67 -2.95 2.00
CA HIS A 76 -12.42 -2.22 1.71
C HIS A 76 -11.55 -2.02 2.96
N ARG A 77 -12.12 -1.92 4.17
CA ARG A 77 -11.34 -1.73 5.40
C ARG A 77 -10.64 -3.02 5.81
N HIS A 78 -11.35 -4.13 5.67
CA HIS A 78 -10.77 -5.45 5.81
C HIS A 78 -9.66 -5.68 4.79
N MET A 79 -9.90 -5.39 3.51
CA MET A 79 -8.88 -5.45 2.47
C MET A 79 -7.63 -4.63 2.80
N CYS A 80 -7.78 -3.36 3.20
CA CYS A 80 -6.63 -2.53 3.54
C CYS A 80 -5.87 -3.09 4.74
N ARG A 81 -6.56 -3.58 5.77
CA ARG A 81 -5.90 -4.19 6.93
C ARG A 81 -5.18 -5.49 6.55
N PHE A 82 -5.80 -6.33 5.74
CA PHE A 82 -5.23 -7.56 5.24
C PHE A 82 -3.91 -7.32 4.51
N TYR A 83 -3.92 -6.45 3.50
CA TYR A 83 -2.70 -6.12 2.74
C TYR A 83 -1.67 -5.31 3.53
N SER A 84 -2.06 -4.62 4.61
CA SER A 84 -1.12 -3.89 5.45
C SER A 84 -0.45 -4.75 6.51
N LEU A 85 -1.06 -5.87 6.92
CA LEU A 85 -0.66 -6.58 8.13
C LEU A 85 -0.77 -8.10 7.99
N GLU A 86 -1.99 -8.63 7.85
CA GLU A 86 -2.28 -10.06 8.00
C GLU A 86 -1.66 -10.93 6.91
N LEU A 87 -1.61 -10.42 5.67
CA LEU A 87 -1.09 -11.15 4.53
C LEU A 87 0.33 -11.68 4.79
N PHE A 88 1.21 -10.87 5.39
CA PHE A 88 2.60 -11.25 5.57
C PHE A 88 2.78 -12.38 6.58
N ASP A 89 1.90 -12.51 7.57
CA ASP A 89 1.89 -13.65 8.48
C ASP A 89 1.47 -14.94 7.75
N ILE A 90 0.48 -14.83 6.86
CA ILE A 90 0.03 -15.95 6.04
C ILE A 90 1.15 -16.41 5.10
N LEU A 91 1.78 -15.48 4.37
CA LEU A 91 2.89 -15.79 3.46
C LEU A 91 4.09 -16.42 4.19
N ASP A 92 4.46 -15.88 5.34
CA ASP A 92 5.53 -16.42 6.20
C ASP A 92 5.20 -17.86 6.65
N SER A 93 3.95 -18.11 7.07
CA SER A 93 3.49 -19.46 7.44
C SER A 93 3.49 -20.46 6.28
N MET A 94 3.35 -19.97 5.05
CA MET A 94 3.45 -20.76 3.82
C MET A 94 4.90 -21.00 3.37
N GLY A 95 5.89 -20.38 4.05
CA GLY A 95 7.30 -20.45 3.68
C GLY A 95 7.64 -19.64 2.42
N ILE A 96 6.89 -18.57 2.14
CA ILE A 96 7.08 -17.70 0.99
C ILE A 96 8.06 -16.58 1.35
N ASP A 97 9.21 -16.53 0.67
CA ASP A 97 10.22 -15.48 0.90
C ASP A 97 9.92 -14.18 0.14
N TRP A 98 9.31 -14.31 -1.03
CA TRP A 98 9.06 -13.21 -1.95
C TRP A 98 7.61 -13.20 -2.42
N TYR A 99 7.05 -12.01 -2.46
CA TYR A 99 5.66 -11.76 -2.81
C TYR A 99 5.58 -10.75 -3.95
N PHE A 100 4.78 -11.06 -4.97
CA PHE A 100 4.41 -10.13 -6.03
C PHE A 100 2.89 -9.96 -6.01
N ARG A 101 2.41 -8.78 -5.63
CA ARG A 101 0.99 -8.38 -5.72
C ARG A 101 0.63 -7.95 -7.12
N MET A 102 -0.51 -8.43 -7.60
CA MET A 102 -1.19 -7.89 -8.76
C MET A 102 -2.70 -7.88 -8.46
N ASP A 103 -3.33 -6.71 -8.48
CA ASP A 103 -4.79 -6.59 -8.31
C ASP A 103 -5.52 -7.23 -9.52
N ASP A 104 -6.78 -7.63 -9.34
CA ASP A 104 -7.53 -8.39 -10.36
C ASP A 104 -7.92 -7.57 -11.61
N ASP A 105 -7.74 -6.25 -11.55
CA ASP A 105 -7.86 -5.29 -12.64
C ASP A 105 -6.51 -4.64 -13.03
N SER A 106 -5.41 -5.27 -12.63
CA SER A 106 -4.07 -4.98 -13.14
C SER A 106 -3.78 -5.77 -14.41
N PHE A 107 -3.05 -5.20 -15.36
CA PHE A 107 -2.70 -5.86 -16.62
C PHE A 107 -1.24 -5.60 -17.01
N LEU A 108 -0.48 -6.66 -17.29
CA LEU A 108 0.85 -6.58 -17.89
C LEU A 108 0.70 -6.65 -19.42
N HIS A 109 1.10 -5.60 -20.14
CA HIS A 109 0.91 -5.52 -21.59
C HIS A 109 2.16 -5.84 -22.40
N SER A 110 3.31 -5.96 -21.74
CA SER A 110 4.62 -6.13 -22.38
C SER A 110 5.32 -7.37 -21.84
N PRO A 111 6.01 -8.14 -22.71
CA PRO A 111 6.76 -9.30 -22.26
C PRO A 111 7.90 -8.91 -21.31
N ILE A 112 7.90 -9.49 -20.11
CA ILE A 112 8.98 -9.39 -19.13
C ILE A 112 9.90 -10.60 -19.34
N ARG A 113 11.16 -10.34 -19.69
CA ARG A 113 12.10 -11.38 -20.17
C ARG A 113 13.08 -11.90 -19.12
N TYR A 114 12.92 -11.51 -17.87
CA TYR A 114 13.73 -11.93 -16.74
C TYR A 114 12.83 -12.25 -15.54
N ASP A 115 13.31 -13.11 -14.65
CA ASP A 115 12.60 -13.47 -13.43
C ASP A 115 12.64 -12.29 -12.45
N LEU A 116 11.47 -11.77 -12.09
CA LEU A 116 11.36 -10.59 -11.23
C LEU A 116 11.89 -10.87 -9.82
N PHE A 117 11.66 -12.07 -9.28
CA PHE A 117 12.13 -12.44 -7.94
C PHE A 117 13.65 -12.60 -7.92
N GLU A 118 14.20 -13.29 -8.92
CA GLU A 118 15.64 -13.47 -9.07
C GLU A 118 16.35 -12.12 -9.29
N PHE A 119 15.76 -11.24 -10.09
CA PHE A 119 16.26 -9.88 -10.29
C PHE A 119 16.32 -9.10 -8.96
N MET A 120 15.24 -9.13 -8.19
CA MET A 120 15.18 -8.42 -6.91
C MET A 120 16.21 -8.97 -5.91
N GLU A 121 16.34 -10.29 -5.78
CA GLU A 121 17.32 -10.92 -4.88
C GLU A 121 18.77 -10.63 -5.32
N ARG A 122 19.10 -10.81 -6.60
CA ARG A 122 20.47 -10.61 -7.12
C ARG A 122 20.96 -9.18 -6.99
N ASN A 123 20.06 -8.20 -7.09
CA ASN A 123 20.41 -6.78 -6.98
C ASN A 123 20.26 -6.23 -5.54
N GLY A 124 19.95 -7.10 -4.57
CA GLY A 124 19.87 -6.72 -3.15
C GLY A 124 18.69 -5.82 -2.80
N HIS A 125 17.65 -5.80 -3.63
CA HIS A 125 16.43 -5.04 -3.39
C HIS A 125 15.54 -5.75 -2.34
N GLU A 126 14.62 -5.01 -1.73
CA GLU A 126 13.59 -5.55 -0.81
C GLU A 126 12.18 -5.13 -1.18
N TYR A 127 12.03 -4.05 -1.94
CA TYR A 127 10.74 -3.55 -2.39
C TYR A 127 10.86 -3.00 -3.81
N GLY A 128 9.97 -3.45 -4.69
CA GLY A 128 9.91 -3.10 -6.09
C GLY A 128 8.50 -2.68 -6.47
N TYR A 129 8.37 -1.63 -7.26
CA TYR A 129 7.06 -1.09 -7.64
C TYR A 129 7.07 -0.51 -9.05
N ARG A 130 5.89 -0.25 -9.62
CA ARG A 130 5.78 0.23 -11.00
C ARG A 130 5.44 1.71 -11.13
N VAL A 131 4.62 2.24 -10.21
CA VAL A 131 4.00 3.56 -10.35
C VAL A 131 4.10 4.35 -9.05
N ASP A 132 4.51 5.61 -9.12
CA ASP A 132 4.35 6.56 -8.02
C ASP A 132 2.96 7.19 -8.09
N VAL A 133 2.30 7.34 -6.95
CA VAL A 133 0.95 7.93 -6.89
C VAL A 133 0.84 8.92 -5.73
N GLN A 134 0.00 9.95 -5.89
CA GLN A 134 -0.44 10.82 -4.81
C GLN A 134 -1.87 10.48 -4.39
N ASP A 135 -2.04 10.12 -3.13
CA ASP A 135 -3.36 9.80 -2.60
C ASP A 135 -4.17 11.06 -2.21
N GLY A 136 -5.49 10.93 -2.12
CA GLY A 136 -6.41 12.01 -1.77
C GLY A 136 -6.28 12.49 -0.32
N VAL A 137 -6.51 13.79 -0.09
CA VAL A 137 -6.45 14.38 1.27
C VAL A 137 -7.46 13.72 2.21
N ASP A 138 -8.65 13.38 1.70
CA ASP A 138 -9.74 12.82 2.52
C ASP A 138 -9.44 11.44 3.11
N VAL A 139 -8.53 10.67 2.48
CA VAL A 139 -8.17 9.30 2.92
C VAL A 139 -6.83 9.23 3.64
N THR A 140 -6.14 10.36 3.77
CA THR A 140 -4.80 10.46 4.38
C THR A 140 -4.76 11.49 5.52
N ARG A 141 -5.90 12.11 5.84
CA ARG A 141 -5.99 13.15 6.86
C ARG A 141 -5.49 12.64 8.21
N GLY A 142 -4.52 13.34 8.79
CA GLY A 142 -3.93 13.01 10.09
C GLY A 142 -2.92 11.85 10.07
N PHE A 143 -2.74 11.17 8.93
CA PHE A 143 -1.84 10.03 8.83
C PHE A 143 -0.38 10.46 9.01
N GLY A 144 0.08 11.43 8.22
CA GLY A 144 1.48 11.88 8.26
C GLY A 144 1.87 12.48 9.62
N GLU A 145 0.97 13.25 10.25
CA GLU A 145 1.19 13.76 11.60
C GLU A 145 1.30 12.63 12.64
N SER A 146 0.50 11.56 12.48
CA SER A 146 0.56 10.38 13.34
C SER A 146 1.87 9.61 13.14
N VAL A 147 2.35 9.49 11.91
CA VAL A 147 3.66 8.89 11.60
C VAL A 147 4.80 9.72 12.20
N LEU A 148 4.78 11.05 12.04
CA LEU A 148 5.77 11.92 12.69
C LEU A 148 5.79 11.74 14.20
N ALA A 149 4.62 11.64 14.84
CA ALA A 149 4.54 11.41 16.29
C ALA A 149 5.13 10.05 16.68
N TYR A 150 4.89 9.00 15.89
CA TYR A 150 5.48 7.68 16.08
C TYR A 150 7.01 7.73 15.97
N LEU A 151 7.55 8.32 14.89
CA LEU A 151 9.00 8.45 14.68
C LEU A 151 9.68 9.15 15.86
N ILE A 152 9.07 10.25 16.34
CA ILE A 152 9.57 10.98 17.49
C ILE A 152 9.50 10.11 18.74
N ALA A 153 8.39 9.43 19.02
CA ALA A 153 8.22 8.62 20.23
C ALA A 153 9.19 7.44 20.31
N GLU A 154 9.48 6.82 19.16
CA GLU A 154 10.35 5.65 19.01
C GLU A 154 11.83 6.01 18.74
N ASP A 155 12.14 7.31 18.63
CA ASP A 155 13.49 7.80 18.33
C ASP A 155 14.07 7.26 17.02
N LEU A 156 13.24 7.31 15.97
CA LEU A 156 13.57 6.82 14.63
C LEU A 156 13.91 7.98 13.69
N GLU A 157 15.02 7.82 12.96
CA GLU A 157 15.49 8.76 11.94
C GLU A 157 15.46 8.07 10.57
N PRO A 158 14.33 8.14 9.83
CA PRO A 158 14.17 7.48 8.54
C PRO A 158 14.96 8.15 7.43
N GLU A 159 15.48 7.36 6.49
CA GLU A 159 16.25 7.87 5.35
C GLU A 159 15.38 8.66 4.35
N SER A 160 14.16 8.19 4.06
CA SER A 160 13.35 8.74 2.96
C SER A 160 12.02 9.35 3.39
N PHE A 161 11.40 8.90 4.48
CA PHE A 161 10.09 9.41 4.92
C PHE A 161 10.03 10.94 5.05
N TYR A 162 11.09 11.60 5.55
CA TYR A 162 11.08 13.06 5.72
C TYR A 162 11.05 13.85 4.41
N GLU A 163 11.37 13.23 3.27
CA GLU A 163 11.27 13.85 1.95
C GLU A 163 9.82 14.00 1.49
N HIS A 164 8.95 13.15 2.03
CA HIS A 164 7.49 13.16 1.81
C HIS A 164 6.77 14.15 2.74
N MET A 165 7.53 14.87 3.56
CA MET A 165 7.03 15.94 4.40
C MET A 165 7.43 17.28 3.77
N THR A 166 6.44 18.08 3.38
CA THR A 166 6.71 19.47 3.00
C THR A 166 6.90 20.29 4.28
N TRP A 167 8.13 20.75 4.49
CA TRP A 167 8.54 21.50 5.66
C TRP A 167 8.57 23.00 5.38
N ASN A 168 8.14 23.81 6.34
CA ASN A 168 8.62 25.18 6.42
C ASN A 168 10.12 25.16 6.81
N PRO A 169 11.04 25.82 6.07
CA PRO A 169 12.50 25.65 6.16
C PRO A 169 13.18 25.84 7.53
N GLY A 170 12.48 26.26 8.59
CA GLY A 170 13.02 26.40 9.95
C GLY A 170 13.02 25.13 10.82
N LEU A 171 12.69 23.95 10.28
CA LEU A 171 12.41 22.74 11.08
C LEU A 171 13.39 21.57 10.90
N ARG A 172 14.44 21.72 10.07
CA ARG A 172 15.45 20.67 9.81
C ARG A 172 16.32 20.28 11.01
N HIS A 173 16.29 21.05 12.11
CA HIS A 173 17.18 20.84 13.26
C HIS A 173 16.39 20.96 14.57
N TRP A 174 15.87 19.84 15.07
CA TRP A 174 15.36 19.81 16.44
C TRP A 174 16.54 19.60 17.39
N SER A 175 16.65 20.45 18.42
CA SER A 175 17.55 20.16 19.55
C SER A 175 17.01 18.98 20.36
N ASP A 176 17.88 18.14 20.92
CA ASP A 176 17.54 16.98 21.78
C ASP A 176 16.52 17.33 22.87
N ARG A 177 16.58 18.55 23.39
CA ARG A 177 15.68 19.04 24.45
C ARG A 177 14.23 19.18 23.97
N SER A 178 14.02 19.58 22.70
CA SER A 178 12.69 19.73 22.11
C SER A 178 12.09 18.38 21.70
N LEU A 179 12.92 17.47 21.20
CA LEU A 179 12.53 16.08 20.94
C LEU A 179 12.14 15.38 22.23
N ASN A 180 12.92 15.51 23.30
CA ASN A 180 12.63 14.87 24.58
C ASN A 180 11.35 15.42 25.24
N ALA A 181 11.09 16.74 25.18
CA ALA A 181 9.84 17.31 25.68
C ALA A 181 8.61 16.82 24.90
N LEU A 182 8.72 16.70 23.57
CA LEU A 182 7.65 16.18 22.73
C LEU A 182 7.46 14.66 22.91
N LYS A 183 8.55 13.88 22.93
CA LYS A 183 8.58 12.44 23.28
C LYS A 183 7.86 12.20 24.60
N ASN A 184 8.18 12.98 25.63
CA ASN A 184 7.54 12.87 26.94
C ASN A 184 6.07 13.27 26.90
N THR A 185 5.69 14.26 26.11
CA THR A 185 4.28 14.66 25.92
C THR A 185 3.48 13.55 25.24
N VAL A 186 4.02 12.97 24.15
CA VAL A 186 3.40 11.88 23.40
C VAL A 186 3.33 10.60 24.24
N LYS A 187 4.42 10.18 24.89
CA LYS A 187 4.46 9.01 25.79
C LYS A 187 3.51 9.17 26.98
N THR A 188 3.50 10.33 27.64
CA THR A 188 2.59 10.60 28.77
C THR A 188 1.14 10.60 28.30
N TRP A 189 0.85 11.05 27.08
CA TRP A 189 -0.51 11.05 26.53
C TRP A 189 -0.99 9.65 26.13
N ILE A 190 -0.15 8.85 25.47
CA ILE A 190 -0.40 7.44 25.13
C ILE A 190 -0.65 6.64 26.42
N ASN A 191 0.15 6.85 27.47
CA ASN A 191 0.08 6.08 28.71
C ASN A 191 -1.00 6.58 29.70
N ARG A 192 -1.43 7.85 29.64
CA ARG A 192 -2.50 8.39 30.52
C ARG A 192 -3.91 7.99 30.08
N ARG A 193 -4.07 7.47 28.87
CA ARG A 193 -5.31 6.83 28.45
C ARG A 193 -5.06 5.33 28.51
N GLU A 194 -5.59 4.68 29.54
CA GLU A 194 -5.91 3.26 29.41
C GLU A 194 -6.68 3.02 28.11
N PRO A 195 -6.66 1.80 27.53
CA PRO A 195 -7.22 1.48 26.21
C PRO A 195 -8.74 1.70 26.08
N THR A 196 -9.38 2.31 27.08
CA THR A 196 -10.83 2.36 27.26
C THR A 196 -11.52 3.46 26.46
N ARG A 197 -10.80 4.42 25.85
CA ARG A 197 -11.39 5.42 24.91
C ARG A 197 -10.46 5.84 23.76
N PRO A 198 -10.31 5.01 22.72
CA PRO A 198 -9.56 5.33 21.49
C PRO A 198 -10.09 6.52 20.64
N HIS A 199 -11.28 7.02 20.94
CA HIS A 199 -12.15 7.83 20.06
C HIS A 199 -11.91 9.33 20.12
N LEU A 200 -10.89 9.77 20.85
CA LEU A 200 -10.61 11.20 21.05
C LEU A 200 -9.24 11.58 20.49
N ILE A 201 -8.88 11.01 19.34
CA ILE A 201 -7.89 11.58 18.40
C ILE A 201 -8.53 12.76 17.63
N TRP A 202 -9.86 12.86 17.65
CA TRP A 202 -10.64 13.84 16.89
C TRP A 202 -10.61 15.27 17.45
N ASN A 203 -10.19 15.46 18.70
CA ASN A 203 -9.90 16.77 19.28
C ASN A 203 -8.41 16.91 19.58
N TRP A 204 -7.58 16.71 18.57
CA TRP A 204 -6.23 17.23 18.61
C TRP A 204 -6.31 18.77 18.84
N PRO A 205 -5.90 19.30 20.01
CA PRO A 205 -5.71 20.73 20.13
C PRO A 205 -4.64 21.09 19.12
N SER A 206 -4.88 22.13 18.31
CA SER A 206 -3.90 22.80 17.45
C SER A 206 -2.51 22.19 17.55
N THR A 207 -2.10 21.39 16.55
CA THR A 207 -0.76 20.79 16.44
C THR A 207 0.24 21.74 17.07
N PRO A 208 1.05 21.31 18.07
CA PRO A 208 2.04 22.18 18.69
C PRO A 208 2.64 23.01 17.58
N GLY A 209 2.61 24.34 17.67
CA GLY A 209 2.62 25.21 16.47
C GLY A 209 3.72 24.94 15.42
N ARG A 210 4.75 24.17 15.79
CA ARG A 210 5.80 23.59 14.93
C ARG A 210 5.32 22.42 14.04
N LEU A 211 4.51 21.47 14.52
CA LEU A 211 3.97 20.35 13.73
C LEU A 211 2.87 20.79 12.75
N ARG A 212 2.23 21.96 12.97
CA ARG A 212 1.28 22.58 12.03
C ARG A 212 1.90 22.93 10.66
N ARG A 213 3.23 22.91 10.56
CA ARG A 213 3.99 23.34 9.38
C ARG A 213 4.54 22.17 8.56
N ALA A 214 4.33 20.93 9.01
CA ALA A 214 4.76 19.75 8.29
C ALA A 214 3.52 19.15 7.62
N ILE A 215 3.46 19.20 6.28
CA ILE A 215 2.33 18.66 5.51
C ILE A 215 2.83 17.44 4.75
N TYR A 216 2.25 16.28 5.03
CA TYR A 216 2.52 15.05 4.28
C TYR A 216 2.05 15.19 2.84
N ASP A 217 2.92 14.90 1.90
CA ASP A 217 2.65 15.06 0.47
C ASP A 217 1.72 13.97 -0.08
N ARG A 218 1.51 12.88 0.68
CA ARG A 218 0.65 11.73 0.36
C ARG A 218 1.16 10.91 -0.82
N LYS A 219 2.45 11.01 -1.13
CA LYS A 219 3.08 10.24 -2.17
C LYS A 219 3.45 8.86 -1.66
N GLY A 220 3.25 7.86 -2.50
CA GLY A 220 3.56 6.48 -2.18
C GLY A 220 3.80 5.64 -3.42
N TYR A 221 4.15 4.39 -3.15
CA TYR A 221 4.37 3.35 -4.15
C TYR A 221 3.04 2.68 -4.45
N TYR A 222 2.50 2.85 -5.66
CA TYR A 222 1.17 2.37 -6.00
C TYR A 222 1.13 0.84 -5.94
N ASN A 223 0.51 0.30 -4.89
CA ASN A 223 0.75 -1.06 -4.43
C ASN A 223 -0.19 -2.11 -5.04
N ASN A 224 -1.03 -1.73 -6.02
CA ASN A 224 -1.74 -2.69 -6.88
C ASN A 224 -0.77 -3.57 -7.68
N PHE A 225 0.44 -3.06 -7.96
CA PHE A 225 1.61 -3.81 -8.35
C PHE A 225 2.74 -3.51 -7.37
N HIS A 226 3.25 -4.54 -6.70
CA HIS A 226 4.55 -4.45 -6.05
C HIS A 226 5.15 -5.84 -5.83
N ILE A 227 6.47 -5.92 -5.76
CA ILE A 227 7.25 -7.11 -5.43
C ILE A 227 8.08 -6.84 -4.19
N THR A 228 8.08 -7.73 -3.21
CA THR A 228 8.73 -7.46 -1.92
C THR A 228 9.15 -8.72 -1.17
N ARG A 229 10.22 -8.59 -0.39
CA ARG A 229 10.71 -9.62 0.51
C ARG A 229 9.80 -9.72 1.73
N VAL A 230 9.21 -10.88 1.99
CA VAL A 230 8.31 -11.10 3.15
C VAL A 230 9.03 -10.81 4.47
N GLY A 231 10.31 -11.18 4.56
CA GLY A 231 11.15 -10.90 5.74
C GLY A 231 11.26 -9.42 6.12
N PHE A 232 11.13 -8.47 5.17
CA PHE A 232 11.11 -7.04 5.48
C PHE A 232 9.89 -6.70 6.35
N TRP A 233 8.71 -7.16 5.93
CA TRP A 233 7.45 -6.94 6.63
C TRP A 233 7.39 -7.64 7.98
N LYS A 234 8.02 -8.82 8.08
CA LYS A 234 8.14 -9.59 9.32
C LYS A 234 9.20 -9.06 10.28
N SER A 235 10.00 -8.07 9.89
CA SER A 235 11.01 -7.49 10.76
C SER A 235 10.37 -6.84 12.01
N PRO A 236 11.00 -6.94 13.19
CA PRO A 236 10.41 -6.43 14.43
C PRO A 236 10.05 -4.93 14.39
N ALA A 237 10.81 -4.11 13.66
CA ALA A 237 10.56 -2.68 13.56
C ALA A 237 9.31 -2.37 12.72
N VAL A 238 9.18 -3.03 11.56
CA VAL A 238 8.02 -2.88 10.67
C VAL A 238 6.76 -3.42 11.36
N GLN A 239 6.83 -4.58 12.01
CA GLN A 239 5.71 -5.14 12.78
C GLN A 239 5.24 -4.21 13.91
N ARG A 240 6.16 -3.61 14.69
CA ARG A 240 5.79 -2.64 15.74
C ARG A 240 5.05 -1.44 15.17
N PHE A 241 5.50 -0.92 14.03
CA PHE A 241 4.86 0.20 13.35
C PHE A 241 3.45 -0.19 12.86
N LEU A 242 3.33 -1.26 12.07
CA LEU A 242 2.04 -1.67 11.50
C LEU A 242 1.01 -1.99 12.59
N HIS A 243 1.40 -2.74 13.64
CA HIS A 243 0.51 -3.02 14.76
C HIS A 243 0.17 -1.78 15.61
N HIS A 244 1.06 -0.80 15.72
CA HIS A 244 0.74 0.47 16.39
C HIS A 244 -0.42 1.17 15.66
N PHE A 245 -0.33 1.27 14.33
CA PHE A 245 -1.34 1.91 13.51
C PHE A 245 -2.63 1.08 13.37
N ASP A 246 -2.53 -0.25 13.36
CA ASP A 246 -3.69 -1.14 13.44
C ASP A 246 -4.48 -0.90 14.73
N ARG A 247 -3.78 -0.81 15.89
CA ARG A 247 -4.40 -0.49 17.19
C ARG A 247 -5.02 0.90 17.25
N ILE A 248 -4.49 1.88 16.50
CA ILE A 248 -5.12 3.20 16.31
C ILE A 248 -6.42 3.08 15.51
N GLY A 249 -6.65 1.98 14.79
CA GLY A 249 -7.85 1.76 14.01
C GLY A 249 -7.94 2.66 12.78
N GLY A 250 -6.80 3.15 12.27
CA GLY A 250 -6.80 4.17 11.21
C GLY A 250 -7.50 3.73 9.94
N ALA A 251 -7.41 2.44 9.59
CA ALA A 251 -8.15 1.87 8.46
C ALA A 251 -9.67 1.99 8.65
N TYR A 252 -10.16 1.58 9.82
CA TYR A 252 -11.59 1.56 10.12
C TYR A 252 -12.16 2.93 10.50
N ARG A 253 -11.40 3.81 11.15
CA ARG A 253 -11.88 5.13 11.62
C ARG A 253 -11.71 6.22 10.58
N HIS A 254 -10.59 6.20 9.86
CA HIS A 254 -10.13 7.34 9.06
C HIS A 254 -9.94 7.00 7.58
N ARG A 255 -10.15 5.73 7.18
CA ARG A 255 -9.93 5.27 5.82
C ARG A 255 -8.47 5.40 5.36
N TRP A 256 -7.52 5.37 6.30
CA TRP A 256 -6.12 5.16 5.92
C TRP A 256 -6.01 3.80 5.24
N ASN A 257 -5.50 3.78 4.02
CA ASN A 257 -5.46 2.58 3.19
C ASN A 257 -4.08 1.92 3.24
N ASP A 258 -4.01 0.72 2.67
CA ASP A 258 -2.79 -0.06 2.53
C ASP A 258 -1.71 0.67 1.75
N LEU A 259 -2.06 1.45 0.74
CA LEU A 259 -1.10 2.28 0.00
C LEU A 259 -0.28 3.17 0.95
N VAL A 260 -0.91 3.94 1.84
CA VAL A 260 -0.17 4.83 2.75
C VAL A 260 0.52 4.08 3.88
N TYR A 261 -0.05 2.98 4.39
CA TYR A 261 0.61 2.16 5.41
C TYR A 261 1.90 1.52 4.88
N GLN A 262 1.80 0.85 3.72
CA GLN A 262 2.94 0.20 3.10
C GLN A 262 3.99 1.22 2.66
N SER A 263 3.56 2.33 2.02
CA SER A 263 4.50 3.37 1.60
C SER A 263 5.24 3.97 2.79
N ALA A 264 4.55 4.28 3.90
CA ALA A 264 5.22 4.78 5.09
C ALA A 264 6.17 3.73 5.71
N ALA A 265 5.76 2.46 5.80
CA ALA A 265 6.64 1.42 6.30
C ALA A 265 7.93 1.30 5.46
N VAL A 266 7.81 1.27 4.14
CA VAL A 266 8.96 1.24 3.23
C VAL A 266 9.81 2.51 3.37
N GLN A 267 9.20 3.69 3.39
CA GLN A 267 9.91 4.97 3.52
C GLN A 267 10.62 5.14 4.87
N ILE A 268 10.15 4.46 5.93
CA ILE A 268 10.74 4.55 7.25
C ILE A 268 11.86 3.50 7.44
N PHE A 269 11.63 2.27 6.98
CA PHE A 269 12.44 1.12 7.37
C PHE A 269 13.26 0.50 6.23
N CYS A 270 12.95 0.81 4.96
CA CYS A 270 13.69 0.27 3.81
C CYS A 270 14.70 1.31 3.29
N PRO A 271 16.01 0.98 3.24
CA PRO A 271 17.00 1.86 2.63
C PRO A 271 16.67 2.13 1.17
N LYS A 272 16.85 3.37 0.70
CA LYS A 272 16.48 3.76 -0.67
C LYS A 272 17.17 2.93 -1.74
N SER A 273 18.43 2.55 -1.51
CA SER A 273 19.21 1.70 -2.41
C SER A 273 18.64 0.30 -2.60
N ARG A 274 17.71 -0.13 -1.73
CA ARG A 274 17.02 -1.42 -1.78
C ARG A 274 15.59 -1.29 -2.32
N ILE A 275 15.19 -0.10 -2.76
CA ILE A 275 13.91 0.16 -3.41
C ILE A 275 14.15 0.27 -4.91
N HIS A 276 13.37 -0.46 -5.72
CA HIS A 276 13.49 -0.46 -7.17
C HIS A 276 12.19 -0.01 -7.83
N LYS A 277 12.27 0.90 -8.80
CA LYS A 277 11.14 1.26 -9.66
C LYS A 277 11.33 0.61 -11.03
N PHE A 278 10.44 -0.30 -11.38
CA PHE A 278 10.40 -0.88 -12.71
C PHE A 278 9.87 0.15 -13.70
N THR A 279 10.55 0.29 -14.84
CA THR A 279 10.14 1.23 -15.89
C THR A 279 10.17 0.61 -17.28
N ASP A 280 10.67 -0.61 -17.41
CA ASP A 280 11.00 -1.31 -18.65
C ASP A 280 9.78 -1.90 -19.39
N TRP A 281 8.67 -2.17 -18.71
CA TRP A 281 7.47 -2.80 -19.29
C TRP A 281 6.19 -2.00 -19.04
N THR A 282 5.23 -2.12 -19.95
CA THR A 282 3.92 -1.46 -19.89
C THR A 282 2.99 -2.16 -18.90
N TYR A 283 2.41 -1.36 -18.01
CA TYR A 283 1.49 -1.78 -16.95
C TYR A 283 0.18 -0.98 -17.02
N GLU A 284 -0.97 -1.61 -16.85
CA GLU A 284 -2.23 -0.91 -16.72
C GLU A 284 -2.90 -1.25 -15.40
N HIS A 285 -3.38 -0.21 -14.72
CA HIS A 285 -4.39 -0.33 -13.68
C HIS A 285 -5.22 0.95 -13.70
N ALA A 286 -6.48 0.84 -14.11
CA ALA A 286 -7.30 1.99 -14.44
C ALA A 286 -8.75 1.82 -13.99
N THR A 287 -9.25 2.79 -13.22
CA THR A 287 -10.66 2.88 -12.87
C THR A 287 -11.39 3.73 -13.90
N VAL A 288 -12.41 3.17 -14.53
CA VAL A 288 -13.25 3.86 -15.53
C VAL A 288 -14.64 4.08 -14.95
N ARG A 289 -15.18 5.30 -15.09
CA ARG A 289 -16.55 5.66 -14.71
C ARG A 289 -17.22 6.40 -15.84
N ASP A 290 -18.42 5.98 -16.22
CA ASP A 290 -19.22 6.59 -17.29
C ASP A 290 -18.42 6.75 -18.61
N GLY A 291 -17.62 5.73 -18.94
CA GLY A 291 -16.77 5.70 -20.13
C GLY A 291 -15.51 6.59 -20.05
N ARG A 292 -15.27 7.27 -18.92
CA ARG A 292 -14.11 8.17 -18.73
C ARG A 292 -13.11 7.58 -17.75
N LEU A 293 -11.83 7.81 -18.02
CA LEU A 293 -10.74 7.48 -17.11
C LEU A 293 -10.85 8.33 -15.83
N PHE A 294 -11.22 7.68 -14.72
CA PHE A 294 -11.45 8.29 -13.42
C PHE A 294 -10.20 8.28 -12.54
N PHE A 295 -9.49 7.15 -12.46
CA PHE A 295 -8.27 6.98 -11.68
C PHE A 295 -7.29 6.04 -12.38
N GLY A 296 -6.00 6.18 -12.12
CA GLY A 296 -4.96 5.30 -12.67
C GLY A 296 -4.68 5.57 -14.15
N GLY A 297 -4.34 4.52 -14.89
CA GLY A 297 -3.99 4.61 -16.31
C GLY A 297 -3.29 3.37 -16.84
N ILE A 298 -2.80 3.52 -18.07
CA ILE A 298 -1.72 2.71 -18.64
C ILE A 298 -0.41 3.48 -18.49
N TYR A 299 0.63 2.78 -18.06
CA TYR A 299 1.96 3.29 -17.75
C TYR A 299 2.92 2.66 -18.72
N GLU A 300 3.39 3.47 -19.66
CA GLU A 300 4.30 3.09 -20.73
C GLU A 300 5.62 2.53 -20.19
N GLY A 301 6.09 1.42 -20.78
CA GLY A 301 7.45 0.93 -20.57
C GLY A 301 8.47 1.73 -21.39
N ASP A 302 9.68 1.92 -20.85
CA ASP A 302 10.78 2.61 -21.52
C ASP A 302 11.22 1.87 -22.80
N GLU A 303 11.04 0.55 -22.84
CA GLU A 303 11.35 -0.29 -23.99
C GLU A 303 10.20 -0.38 -25.01
N ASP A 304 8.96 -0.01 -24.63
CA ASP A 304 7.78 -0.09 -25.48
C ASP A 304 6.78 1.08 -25.32
N PRO A 305 7.23 2.34 -25.41
CA PRO A 305 6.44 3.50 -24.99
C PRO A 305 5.23 3.83 -25.88
N ASP A 306 5.09 3.13 -27.01
CA ASP A 306 3.94 3.23 -27.91
C ASP A 306 3.46 1.82 -28.31
N SER A 307 3.35 0.90 -27.34
CA SER A 307 2.75 -0.41 -27.58
C SER A 307 1.31 -0.29 -28.12
N GLU A 308 0.79 -1.35 -28.74
CA GLU A 308 -0.59 -1.35 -29.25
C GLU A 308 -1.61 -1.05 -28.14
N ALA A 309 -1.39 -1.60 -26.95
CA ALA A 309 -2.20 -1.33 -25.76
C ALA A 309 -2.18 0.16 -25.40
N VAL A 310 -1.00 0.79 -25.37
CA VAL A 310 -0.84 2.23 -25.09
C VAL A 310 -1.58 3.08 -26.12
N ARG A 311 -1.40 2.80 -27.41
CA ARG A 311 -2.11 3.51 -28.48
C ARG A 311 -3.62 3.35 -28.38
N ALA A 312 -4.11 2.13 -28.14
CA ALA A 312 -5.53 1.84 -28.00
C ALA A 312 -6.13 2.57 -26.77
N PHE A 313 -5.43 2.54 -25.65
CA PHE A 313 -5.84 3.22 -24.42
C PHE A 313 -5.88 4.74 -24.62
N ARG A 314 -4.82 5.33 -25.20
CA ARG A 314 -4.73 6.76 -25.50
C ARG A 314 -5.82 7.19 -26.49
N LYS A 315 -6.12 6.39 -27.52
CA LYS A 315 -7.22 6.64 -28.46
C LYS A 315 -8.58 6.63 -27.75
N LYS A 316 -8.78 5.75 -26.78
CA LYS A 316 -10.04 5.61 -26.05
C LYS A 316 -10.27 6.71 -25.01
N TYR A 317 -9.24 7.13 -24.28
CA TYR A 317 -9.38 8.04 -23.13
C TYR A 317 -8.74 9.42 -23.34
N GLY A 318 -8.05 9.65 -24.45
CA GLY A 318 -7.35 10.90 -24.79
C GLY A 318 -6.05 11.17 -24.02
N ARG A 319 -5.70 10.30 -23.07
CA ARG A 319 -4.50 10.34 -22.22
C ARG A 319 -4.17 8.93 -21.75
N THR A 320 -2.95 8.70 -21.28
CA THR A 320 -2.53 7.39 -20.78
C THR A 320 -2.78 7.23 -19.30
N HIS A 321 -2.70 8.31 -18.51
CA HIS A 321 -2.96 8.26 -17.07
C HIS A 321 -3.56 9.58 -16.55
N THR A 322 -4.07 9.54 -15.32
CA THR A 322 -4.53 10.72 -14.59
C THR A 322 -3.36 11.54 -14.01
N ARG A 323 -3.55 12.83 -13.69
CA ARG A 323 -2.49 13.74 -13.19
C ARG A 323 -1.90 13.40 -11.81
N GLN A 324 -2.30 12.28 -11.20
CA GLN A 324 -1.90 11.92 -9.84
C GLN A 324 -0.61 11.11 -9.77
N THR A 325 -0.06 10.75 -10.94
CA THR A 325 1.24 10.09 -11.05
C THR A 325 2.32 11.14 -11.32
N TRP A 326 3.47 10.96 -10.67
CA TRP A 326 4.53 11.97 -10.56
C TRP A 326 5.49 12.00 -11.72
#